data_AF-A0A484Y3E5-F1
#
_entry.id   AF-A0A484Y3E5-F1
#
_cell.length_a   1.000
_cell.length_b   1.000
_cell.length_c   1.000
_cell.angle_alpha   90.00
_cell.angle_beta   90.00
_cell.angle_gamma   90.00
#
_symmetry.space_group_name_H-M   'P 1'
#
loop_
_entity.id
_entity.type
_entity.pdbx_description
1 polymer ?
#
loop_
_entity_poly.entity_id
_entity_poly.type
_entity_poly.pdbx_seq_one_letter_code
_entity_poly.pdbx_strand_id
1 'polypeptide(L)'
;MARTIKIKIHDGPPVNRHRPSVDVLFHSVAKHAGRNAVGVILTGMGNDGAAGMLAMHQAGAWTIAQNEASCVVFGMPREAINMGGVSEVVDLSQVSQQMLAKISAGQAIRI
;
A
#
# COMPACT_ATOMS: atom_id res chain seq x y z
N MET A 1 10.99 21.45 -8.10
CA MET A 1 11.30 21.50 -6.65
C MET A 1 11.12 20.11 -6.06
N ALA A 2 12.13 19.57 -5.36
CA ALA A 2 11.98 18.30 -4.66
C ALA A 2 10.98 18.49 -3.49
N ARG A 3 9.91 17.68 -3.45
CA ARG A 3 8.98 17.68 -2.30
C ARG A 3 9.65 16.98 -1.12
N THR A 4 9.83 17.68 -0.02
CA THR A 4 10.31 17.06 1.23
C THR A 4 9.19 16.24 1.85
N ILE A 5 9.40 14.92 1.98
CA ILE A 5 8.53 14.02 2.78
C ILE A 5 9.03 14.05 4.23
N LYS A 6 8.12 14.15 5.19
CA LYS A 6 8.42 14.06 6.63
C LYS A 6 7.41 13.14 7.29
N ILE A 7 7.84 12.50 8.37
CA ILE A 7 6.94 11.72 9.23
C ILE A 7 6.05 12.68 10.02
N LYS A 8 4.76 12.38 10.08
CA LYS A 8 3.79 13.05 10.95
C LYS A 8 3.19 12.02 11.91
N ILE A 9 3.49 12.18 13.19
CA ILE A 9 2.85 11.41 14.27
C ILE A 9 1.72 12.26 14.85
N HIS A 10 0.59 11.64 15.18
CA HIS A 10 -0.53 12.32 15.82
C HIS A 10 -1.38 11.36 16.65
N ASP A 11 -2.00 11.86 17.71
CA ASP A 11 -2.84 11.10 18.64
C ASP A 11 -4.32 11.08 18.23
N GLY A 12 -4.57 10.93 16.93
CA GLY A 12 -5.93 10.83 16.41
C GLY A 12 -6.70 9.64 17.01
N PRO A 13 -8.04 9.61 16.86
CA PRO A 13 -8.82 8.45 17.26
C PRO A 13 -8.40 7.21 16.44
N PRO A 14 -8.61 5.98 16.97
CA PRO A 14 -8.40 4.76 16.20
C PRO A 14 -9.23 4.74 14.91
N VAL A 15 -8.66 4.21 13.83
CA VAL A 15 -9.35 3.96 12.55
C VAL A 15 -9.40 2.45 12.36
N ASN A 16 -10.55 1.91 11.99
CA ASN A 16 -10.80 0.46 11.96
C ASN A 16 -10.46 -0.25 13.29
N ARG A 17 -10.63 0.44 14.43
CA ARG A 17 -10.23 -0.02 15.78
C ARG A 17 -8.71 -0.19 15.99
N HIS A 18 -7.89 0.28 15.05
CA HIS A 18 -6.42 0.21 15.11
C HIS A 18 -5.79 1.59 15.31
N ARG A 19 -4.70 1.60 16.08
CA ARG A 19 -3.75 2.73 16.18
C ARG A 19 -2.36 2.15 16.49
N PRO A 20 -1.42 2.11 15.52
CA PRO A 20 -1.49 2.73 14.20
C PRO A 20 -2.47 2.02 13.25
N SER A 21 -3.05 2.76 12.31
CA SER A 21 -3.92 2.24 11.24
C SER A 21 -3.23 2.34 9.88
N VAL A 22 -3.34 1.28 9.09
CA VAL A 22 -2.83 1.17 7.72
C VAL A 22 -3.60 2.10 6.79
N ASP A 23 -4.92 2.25 6.96
CA ASP A 23 -5.71 3.21 6.18
C ASP A 23 -5.20 4.63 6.36
N VAL A 24 -4.88 5.05 7.58
CA VAL A 24 -4.34 6.39 7.85
C VAL A 24 -3.01 6.60 7.11
N LEU A 25 -2.12 5.60 7.14
CA LEU A 25 -0.86 5.63 6.40
C LEU A 25 -1.09 5.75 4.90
N PHE A 26 -1.86 4.83 4.31
CA PHE A 26 -2.06 4.77 2.86
C PHE A 26 -2.79 6.01 2.31
N HIS A 27 -3.79 6.56 3.01
CA HIS A 27 -4.42 7.83 2.60
C HIS A 27 -3.42 8.99 2.60
N SER A 28 -2.52 9.04 3.58
CA SER A 28 -1.48 10.08 3.63
C SER A 28 -0.48 9.94 2.46
N VAL A 29 -0.09 8.71 2.12
CA VAL A 29 0.81 8.43 0.99
C VAL A 29 0.14 8.75 -0.34
N ALA A 30 -1.12 8.34 -0.53
CA ALA A 30 -1.91 8.69 -1.71
C ALA A 30 -1.96 10.21 -1.93
N LYS A 31 -2.18 10.97 -0.86
CA LYS A 31 -2.24 12.45 -0.90
C LYS A 31 -0.89 13.11 -1.21
N HIS A 32 0.19 12.63 -0.61
CA HIS A 32 1.49 13.33 -0.64
C HIS A 32 2.44 12.82 -1.72
N ALA A 33 2.46 11.52 -1.97
CA ALA A 33 3.32 10.86 -2.97
C ALA A 33 2.57 10.54 -4.27
N GLY A 34 1.28 10.19 -4.20
CA GLY A 34 0.47 9.77 -5.36
C GLY A 34 1.17 8.65 -6.14
N ARG A 35 1.25 8.79 -7.47
CA ARG A 35 1.96 7.84 -8.37
C ARG A 35 3.44 7.60 -8.08
N ASN A 36 4.08 8.41 -7.23
CA ASN A 36 5.49 8.24 -6.88
C ASN A 36 5.69 7.26 -5.69
N ALA A 37 4.70 6.42 -5.40
CA ALA A 37 4.73 5.42 -4.34
C ALA A 37 4.33 4.04 -4.87
N VAL A 38 4.76 3.02 -4.13
CA VAL A 38 4.24 1.65 -4.25
C VAL A 38 3.61 1.28 -2.90
N GLY A 39 2.36 0.83 -2.92
CA GLY A 39 1.64 0.34 -1.74
C GLY A 39 1.68 -1.18 -1.69
N VAL A 40 1.98 -1.74 -0.52
CA VAL A 40 2.04 -3.20 -0.32
C VAL A 40 1.19 -3.57 0.89
N ILE A 41 0.25 -4.50 0.72
CA ILE A 41 -0.57 -5.04 1.82
C ILE A 41 -0.27 -6.53 1.98
N LEU A 42 0.09 -6.91 3.20
CA LEU A 42 0.55 -8.26 3.55
C LEU A 42 -0.48 -8.97 4.42
N THR A 43 -0.20 -10.24 4.75
CA THR A 43 -0.96 -11.09 5.66
C THR A 43 -1.41 -10.33 6.90
N GLY A 44 -2.67 -10.51 7.28
CA GLY A 44 -3.29 -9.82 8.39
C GLY A 44 -4.80 -10.02 8.45
N MET A 45 -5.39 -9.76 9.62
CA MET A 45 -6.82 -9.92 9.86
C MET A 45 -7.56 -8.59 9.67
N GLY A 46 -8.81 -8.66 9.19
CA GLY A 46 -9.67 -7.48 9.03
C GLY A 46 -9.44 -6.75 7.71
N ASN A 47 -9.89 -5.50 7.66
CA ASN A 47 -9.94 -4.70 6.43
C ASN A 47 -9.10 -3.40 6.51
N ASP A 48 -8.31 -3.21 7.58
CA ASP A 48 -7.49 -2.00 7.71
C ASP A 48 -6.46 -1.94 6.59
N GLY A 49 -6.46 -0.84 5.83
CA GLY A 49 -5.62 -0.65 4.65
C GLY A 49 -6.33 -0.88 3.31
N ALA A 50 -7.51 -1.50 3.27
CA ALA A 50 -8.23 -1.73 2.01
C ALA A 50 -8.65 -0.40 1.35
N ALA A 51 -9.27 0.51 2.11
CA ALA A 51 -9.73 1.79 1.62
C ALA A 51 -8.57 2.72 1.24
N GLY A 52 -7.54 2.75 2.07
CA GLY A 52 -6.32 3.51 1.80
C GLY A 52 -5.57 2.98 0.58
N MET A 53 -5.53 1.66 0.38
CA MET A 53 -4.91 1.06 -0.80
C MET A 53 -5.69 1.40 -2.08
N LEU A 54 -7.03 1.38 -2.04
CA LEU A 54 -7.85 1.90 -3.14
C LEU A 54 -7.53 3.38 -3.43
N ALA A 55 -7.41 4.21 -2.40
CA ALA A 55 -7.03 5.62 -2.57
C ALA A 55 -5.63 5.78 -3.21
N MET A 56 -4.66 4.94 -2.82
CA MET A 56 -3.34 4.91 -3.45
C MET A 56 -3.42 4.51 -4.93
N HIS A 57 -4.18 3.46 -5.24
CA HIS A 57 -4.39 2.97 -6.60
C HIS A 57 -5.02 4.07 -7.50
N GLN A 58 -6.08 4.72 -7.01
CA GLN A 58 -6.74 5.83 -7.72
C GLN A 58 -5.82 7.06 -7.89
N ALA A 59 -4.87 7.27 -6.98
CA ALA A 59 -3.85 8.31 -7.09
C ALA A 59 -2.69 7.94 -8.04
N GLY A 60 -2.75 6.77 -8.69
CA GLY A 60 -1.81 6.27 -9.67
C GLY A 60 -0.60 5.53 -9.08
N ALA A 61 -0.61 5.20 -7.78
CA ALA A 61 0.41 4.35 -7.19
C ALA A 61 0.26 2.91 -7.67
N TRP A 62 1.37 2.18 -7.80
CA TRP A 62 1.31 0.74 -8.00
C TRP A 62 1.00 0.05 -6.68
N THR A 63 0.04 -0.88 -6.66
CA THR A 63 -0.41 -1.53 -5.43
C THR A 63 -0.32 -3.05 -5.53
N ILE A 64 0.23 -3.67 -4.49
CA ILE A 64 0.56 -5.09 -4.42
C ILE A 64 -0.12 -5.71 -3.20
N ALA A 65 -0.81 -6.82 -3.40
CA ALA A 65 -1.33 -7.65 -2.32
C ALA A 65 -0.57 -8.98 -2.25
N GLN A 66 -0.23 -9.43 -1.03
CA GLN A 66 0.27 -10.78 -0.82
C GLN A 66 -0.80 -11.82 -1.18
N ASN A 67 -0.42 -12.88 -1.89
CA ASN A 67 -1.33 -13.95 -2.29
C ASN A 67 -1.80 -14.80 -1.09
N GLU A 68 -2.89 -15.54 -1.27
CA GLU A 68 -3.45 -16.40 -0.22
C GLU A 68 -2.49 -17.52 0.19
N ALA A 69 -1.80 -18.14 -0.78
CA ALA A 69 -0.93 -19.30 -0.55
C ALA A 69 0.24 -19.01 0.42
N SER A 70 0.75 -17.79 0.44
CA SER A 70 1.83 -17.38 1.34
C SER A 70 1.36 -16.62 2.59
N CYS A 71 0.07 -16.30 2.69
CA CYS A 71 -0.49 -15.62 3.85
C CYS A 71 -0.69 -16.59 5.02
N VAL A 72 -0.42 -16.11 6.24
CA VAL A 72 -0.87 -16.79 7.46
C VAL A 72 -2.37 -16.54 7.66
N VAL A 73 -2.81 -15.30 7.44
CA VAL A 73 -4.20 -14.87 7.47
C VAL A 73 -4.48 -14.02 6.24
N PHE A 74 -5.27 -14.54 5.32
CA PHE A 74 -5.66 -13.85 4.08
C PHE A 74 -6.91 -12.98 4.29
N GLY A 75 -6.84 -12.04 5.25
CA GLY A 75 -7.89 -11.07 5.55
C GLY A 75 -7.64 -9.74 4.85
N MET A 76 -6.66 -8.97 5.32
CA MET A 76 -6.34 -7.64 4.78
C MET A 76 -6.06 -7.64 3.27
N PRO A 77 -5.23 -8.58 2.73
CA PRO A 77 -5.02 -8.64 1.28
C PRO A 77 -6.31 -8.93 0.51
N ARG A 78 -7.16 -9.84 1.02
CA ARG A 78 -8.45 -10.17 0.42
C ARG A 78 -9.38 -8.96 0.37
N GLU A 79 -9.48 -8.20 1.45
CA GLU A 79 -10.32 -7.00 1.51
C GLU A 79 -9.84 -5.92 0.54
N ALA A 80 -8.51 -5.72 0.41
CA ALA A 80 -7.96 -4.79 -0.58
C ALA A 80 -8.22 -5.23 -2.03
N ILE A 81 -8.11 -6.54 -2.32
CA ILE A 81 -8.45 -7.12 -3.63
C ILE A 81 -9.93 -6.91 -3.94
N ASN A 82 -10.82 -7.26 -3.01
CA ASN A 82 -12.28 -7.13 -3.17
C ASN A 82 -12.72 -5.68 -3.40
N MET A 83 -11.99 -4.72 -2.83
CA MET A 83 -12.25 -3.29 -3.01
C MET A 83 -11.74 -2.74 -4.35
N GLY A 84 -11.01 -3.53 -5.14
CA GLY A 84 -10.47 -3.12 -6.44
C GLY A 84 -9.24 -2.20 -6.34
N GLY A 85 -8.57 -2.17 -5.18
CA GLY A 85 -7.41 -1.31 -4.93
C GLY A 85 -6.06 -1.94 -5.29
N VAL A 86 -6.03 -3.12 -5.89
CA VAL A 86 -4.81 -3.93 -6.08
C VAL A 86 -4.47 -4.06 -7.56
N SER A 87 -3.28 -3.62 -7.97
CA SER A 87 -2.76 -3.79 -9.32
C SER A 87 -2.27 -5.21 -9.60
N GLU A 88 -1.65 -5.87 -8.61
CA GLU A 88 -1.17 -7.25 -8.74
C GLU A 88 -1.20 -8.01 -7.41
N VAL A 89 -1.46 -9.32 -7.49
CA VAL A 89 -1.42 -10.25 -6.36
C VAL A 89 -0.19 -11.13 -6.54
N VAL A 90 0.70 -11.18 -5.54
CA VAL A 90 2.01 -11.82 -5.67
C VAL A 90 2.36 -12.70 -4.46
N ASP A 91 3.19 -13.72 -4.68
CA ASP A 91 3.76 -14.50 -3.57
C ASP A 91 4.70 -13.66 -2.71
N LEU A 92 4.75 -13.92 -1.39
CA LEU A 92 5.61 -13.20 -0.45
C LEU A 92 7.07 -13.15 -0.90
N SER A 93 7.58 -14.23 -1.49
CA SER A 93 8.96 -14.31 -2.00
C SER A 93 9.24 -13.35 -3.16
N GLN A 94 8.19 -12.89 -3.86
CA GLN A 94 8.28 -12.02 -5.03
C GLN A 94 7.97 -10.55 -4.71
N VAL A 95 7.38 -10.24 -3.55
CA VAL A 95 6.97 -8.88 -3.17
C VAL A 95 8.12 -7.88 -3.31
N SER A 96 9.31 -8.22 -2.80
CA SER A 96 10.45 -7.30 -2.80
C SER A 96 10.94 -6.98 -4.22
N GLN A 97 11.05 -8.01 -5.07
CA GLN A 97 11.44 -7.86 -6.46
C GLN A 97 10.42 -7.00 -7.22
N GLN A 98 9.13 -7.28 -7.05
CA GLN A 98 8.07 -6.54 -7.73
C GLN A 98 8.02 -5.08 -7.28
N MET A 99 8.00 -4.80 -5.97
CA MET A 99 7.90 -3.43 -5.49
C MET A 99 9.09 -2.56 -5.95
N LEU A 100 10.31 -3.12 -5.96
CA LEU A 100 11.51 -2.42 -6.41
C LEU A 100 11.51 -2.20 -7.92
N ALA A 101 11.10 -3.20 -8.70
CA ALA A 101 10.99 -3.07 -10.15
C ALA A 101 9.97 -1.98 -10.53
N LYS A 102 8.82 -1.93 -9.84
CA LYS A 102 7.73 -0.99 -10.15
C LYS A 102 8.06 0.44 -9.75
N ILE A 103 8.75 0.66 -8.62
CA ILE A 103 9.12 2.01 -8.18
C ILE A 103 10.29 2.61 -8.99
N SER A 104 11.11 1.76 -9.61
CA SER A 104 12.25 2.18 -10.44
C SER A 104 11.95 2.22 -11.94
N ALA A 105 10.78 1.73 -12.38
CA ALA A 105 10.40 1.71 -13.78
C ALA A 105 10.29 3.12 -14.38
N GLY A 106 10.69 3.26 -15.65
CA GLY A 106 10.62 4.52 -16.40
C GLY A 106 11.76 5.50 -16.08
N GLN A 107 11.46 6.81 -16.08
CA GLN A 107 12.43 7.90 -15.90
C GLN A 107 12.93 8.06 -14.45
N ALA A 108 12.64 7.10 -13.56
CA ALA A 108 13.10 7.13 -12.17
C ALA A 108 14.62 6.89 -12.07
N ILE A 109 15.20 6.15 -13.02
CA ILE A 109 16.64 5.93 -13.11
C ILE A 109 17.29 7.17 -13.73
N ARG A 110 18.22 7.78 -12.98
CA ARG A 110 19.10 8.83 -13.51
C ARG A 110 20.15 8.15 -14.38
N ILE A 111 19.98 8.22 -15.69
CA ILE A 111 20.99 7.84 -16.70
C ILE A 111 21.92 9.00 -17.01
#